data_AF-A0A1W2H576-F1
#
_entry.id   AF-A0A1W2H576-F1
#
_cell.length_a   1.000
_cell.length_b   1.000
_cell.length_c   1.000
_cell.angle_alpha   90.00
_cell.angle_beta   90.00
_cell.angle_gamma   90.00
#
_symmetry.space_group_name_H-M   'P 1'
#
loop_
_entity.id
_entity.type
_entity.pdbx_description
1 polymer ?
#
loop_
_entity_poly.entity_id
_entity_poly.type
_entity_poly.pdbx_seq_one_letter_code
_entity_poly.pdbx_strand_id
1 'polypeptide(L)' 'MTTLGFLQNMGGGSIILIVLVILLLFGAKRIPELARGLGRGIREFKDATKEIQDDLEEGLKEKKKKD' A
#
# COMPACT_ATOMS: atom_id res chain seq x y z
N MET A 1 31.35 -26.39 5.51
CA MET A 1 30.09 -26.62 6.26
C MET A 1 29.28 -25.35 6.53
N THR A 2 29.84 -24.14 6.52
CA THR A 2 29.09 -22.88 6.67
C THR A 2 28.48 -22.33 5.36
N THR A 3 29.00 -22.72 4.21
CA THR A 3 28.53 -22.24 2.89
C THR A 3 27.29 -22.96 2.36
N LEU A 4 27.00 -24.17 2.83
CA LEU A 4 25.85 -24.97 2.37
C LEU A 4 24.51 -24.48 2.95
N GLY A 5 24.53 -23.85 4.14
CA GLY A 5 23.36 -23.20 4.74
C GLY A 5 22.95 -21.88 4.05
N PHE A 6 23.81 -21.32 3.21
CA PHE A 6 23.53 -20.12 2.41
C PHE A 6 22.63 -20.44 1.20
N LEU A 7 22.78 -21.63 0.61
CA LEU A 7 22.03 -22.08 -0.58
C LEU A 7 20.63 -22.65 -0.26
N GLN A 8 20.44 -23.33 0.88
CA GLN A 8 19.10 -23.77 1.33
C GLN A 8 18.21 -22.61 1.82
N ASN A 9 18.77 -21.42 2.04
CA ASN A 9 18.07 -20.21 2.51
C ASN A 9 17.70 -19.20 1.40
N MET A 10 18.05 -19.48 0.14
CA MET A 10 17.95 -18.50 -0.97
C MET A 10 16.53 -18.11 -1.38
N GLY A 11 15.47 -18.75 -0.86
CA GLY A 11 14.09 -18.34 -1.10
C GLY A 11 13.45 -17.59 0.07
N GLY A 12 13.49 -18.17 1.27
CA GLY A 12 12.70 -17.71 2.42
C GLY A 12 13.48 -17.07 3.57
N GLY A 13 14.69 -17.54 3.88
CA GLY A 13 15.41 -17.01 5.05
C GLY A 13 16.18 -15.71 4.78
N SER A 14 16.48 -15.39 3.52
CA SER A 14 16.96 -14.05 3.15
C SER A 14 15.91 -12.98 3.47
N ILE A 15 14.64 -13.23 3.12
CA ILE A 15 13.52 -12.36 3.46
C ILE A 15 13.36 -12.22 4.98
N ILE A 16 13.46 -13.32 5.74
CA ILE A 16 13.25 -13.28 7.19
C ILE A 16 14.31 -12.40 7.89
N LEU A 17 15.56 -12.45 7.42
CA LEU A 17 16.65 -11.62 7.94
C LEU A 17 16.45 -10.14 7.64
N ILE A 18 16.01 -9.80 6.42
CA ILE A 18 15.71 -8.41 6.03
C ILE A 18 14.56 -7.87 6.90
N VAL A 19 13.47 -8.64 7.04
CA VAL A 19 12.35 -8.27 7.90
C VAL A 19 12.82 -8.09 9.33
N LEU A 20 13.66 -8.99 9.86
CA LEU A 20 14.18 -8.88 11.22
C LEU A 20 15.01 -7.60 11.43
N VAL A 21 15.87 -7.23 10.49
CA VAL A 21 16.64 -5.98 10.55
C VAL A 21 15.71 -4.76 10.52
N ILE A 22 14.74 -4.74 9.62
CA ILE A 22 13.74 -3.65 9.55
C ILE A 22 12.95 -3.56 10.85
N LEU A 23 12.58 -4.70 11.44
CA LEU A 23 11.87 -4.77 12.72
C LEU A 23 12.73 -4.29 13.89
N LEU A 24 14.04 -4.50 13.88
CA LEU A 24 14.94 -3.96 14.91
C LEU A 24 15.14 -2.44 14.77
N LEU A 25 15.25 -1.93 13.54
CA LEU A 25 15.45 -0.50 13.28
C LEU A 25 14.18 0.33 13.51
N PHE A 26 13.05 -0.15 12.99
CA PHE A 26 11.78 0.59 13.03
C PHE A 26 10.84 0.10 14.13
N GLY A 27 10.98 -1.13 14.60
CA GLY A 27 10.08 -1.74 15.59
C GLY A 27 8.88 -2.45 14.95
N ALA A 28 8.46 -3.57 15.55
CA ALA A 28 7.30 -4.38 15.13
C ALA A 28 5.97 -3.62 15.06
N LYS A 29 5.85 -2.49 15.78
CA LYS A 29 4.63 -1.68 15.78
C LYS A 29 4.56 -0.66 14.64
N ARG A 30 5.69 -0.26 14.04
CA ARG A 30 5.70 0.81 13.02
C ARG A 30 5.18 0.35 11.67
N ILE A 31 5.48 -0.89 11.27
CA ILE A 31 4.98 -1.45 10.00
C ILE A 31 3.44 -1.46 9.93
N PRO A 32 2.71 -2.03 10.92
CA PRO A 32 1.24 -2.01 10.89
C PRO A 32 0.65 -0.62 11.08
N GLU A 33 1.32 0.27 11.82
CA GLU A 33 0.90 1.66 12.00
C GLU A 33 0.97 2.44 10.68
N LEU A 34 2.09 2.32 9.94
CA LEU A 34 2.26 2.90 8.61
C LEU A 34 1.28 2.31 7.60
N ALA A 35 1.10 0.99 7.58
CA ALA A 35 0.14 0.33 6.70
C ALA A 35 -1.30 0.80 6.95
N ARG A 36 -1.70 0.97 8.21
CA ARG A 36 -3.02 1.53 8.57
C ARG A 36 -3.16 2.99 8.16
N GLY A 37 -2.11 3.80 8.33
CA GLY A 37 -2.08 5.20 7.90
C GLY A 37 -2.22 5.34 6.38
N LEU A 38 -1.38 4.63 5.63
CA LEU A 38 -1.44 4.55 4.17
C LEU A 38 -2.79 4.02 3.69
N GLY A 39 -3.32 2.97 4.31
CA GLY A 39 -4.61 2.38 3.93
C GLY A 39 -5.78 3.34 4.11
N ARG A 40 -5.78 4.16 5.17
CA ARG A 40 -6.77 5.22 5.35
C ARG A 40 -6.60 6.32 4.30
N GLY A 41 -5.39 6.81 4.08
CA GLY A 41 -5.12 7.84 3.08
C GLY A 41 -5.51 7.42 1.66
N ILE A 42 -5.21 6.18 1.26
CA ILE A 42 -5.62 5.63 -0.04
C ILE A 42 -7.14 5.56 -0.15
N ARG A 43 -7.85 5.20 0.94
CA ARG A 43 -9.31 5.14 0.95
C ARG A 43 -9.93 6.53 0.78
N GLU A 44 -9.51 7.48 1.61
CA GLU A 44 -9.98 8.87 1.54
C GLU A 44 -9.70 9.49 0.16
N PHE A 45 -8.50 9.25 -0.38
CA PHE A 45 -8.15 9.72 -1.73
C PHE A 45 -9.06 9.12 -2.80
N LYS A 46 -9.37 7.82 -2.71
CA LYS A 46 -10.26 7.14 -3.65
C LYS A 46 -11.69 7.68 -3.55
N ASP A 47 -12.19 7.90 -2.34
CA ASP A 47 -13.54 8.39 -2.09
C ASP A 47 -13.71 9.82 -2.65
N ALA A 48 -12.76 10.71 -2.36
CA ALA A 48 -12.74 12.08 -2.91
C ALA A 48 -12.64 12.09 -4.44
N THR A 49 -11.82 11.21 -5.03
CA THR A 49 -11.70 11.09 -6.49
C THR A 49 -13.01 10.62 -7.12
N LYS A 50 -13.75 9.74 -6.44
CA LYS A 50 -15.03 9.23 -6.93
C LYS A 50 -16.11 10.31 -6.93
N GLU A 51 -16.22 11.09 -5.86
CA GLU A 51 -17.17 12.21 -5.77
C GLU A 51 -16.94 13.22 -6.91
N ILE A 52 -15.68 13.58 -7.17
CA ILE A 52 -15.32 14.46 -8.29
C ILE A 52 -15.69 13.86 -9.66
N GLN A 53 -15.54 12.54 -9.84
CA GLN A 53 -15.92 11.86 -11.08
C GLN A 53 -17.45 11.88 -11.27
N ASP A 54 -18.20 11.60 -10.22
CA ASP A 54 -19.66 11.57 -10.24
C ASP A 54 -20.21 12.98 -10.56
N ASP A 55 -19.68 14.03 -9.92
CA ASP A 55 -20.03 15.44 -10.19
C ASP A 55 -19.71 15.85 -11.63
N LEU A 56 -18.56 15.43 -12.16
CA LEU A 56 -18.16 15.73 -13.54
C LEU A 56 -19.09 15.02 -14.54
N GLU A 57 -19.44 13.76 -14.29
CA GLU A 57 -20.38 13.03 -15.12
C GLU A 57 -21.78 13.65 -15.12
N GLU A 58 -22.28 14.10 -13.97
CA GLU A 58 -23.57 14.78 -13.86
C GLU A 58 -23.57 16.11 -14.63
N GLY A 59 -22.54 16.94 -14.45
CA GLY A 59 -22.40 18.19 -15.20
C GLY A 59 -22.30 18.00 -16.72
N LEU A 60 -21.65 16.92 -17.17
CA LEU A 60 -21.60 16.55 -18.59
C LEU A 60 -22.96 16.04 -19.11
N LYS A 61 -23.71 15.28 -18.31
CA LYS A 61 -25.07 14.81 -18.65
C LYS A 61 -26.07 15.97 -18.72
N GLU A 62 -25.97 16.97 -17.84
CA GLU A 62 -26.81 18.17 -17.89
C GLU A 62 -26.54 19.02 -19.14
N LYS A 63 -25.26 19.25 -19.50
CA LYS A 63 -24.92 19.99 -20.72
C LYS A 63 -25.49 19.33 -21.98
N LYS A 64 -25.38 18.00 -22.10
CA LYS A 64 -25.91 17.23 -23.24
C LYS A 64 -27.44 17.26 -23.38
N LYS A 65 -28.17 17.60 -22.32
CA LYS A 65 -29.65 17.63 -22.32
C LYS A 65 -30.21 19.01 -22.70
N LYS A 66 -29.37 20.04 -22.74
CA LYS A 66 -29.75 21.44 -22.98
C LYS A 66 -29.42 21.93 -24.40
N ASP A 67 -28.65 21.15 -25.14
CA ASP A 67 -28.42 21.24 -26.59
C ASP A 67 -29.36 20.31 -27.35
#